data_AF-A0A1A8WHK8-F1
#
_entry.id   AF-A0A1A8WHK8-F1
#
_cell.length_a   1.000
_cell.length_b   1.000
_cell.length_c   1.000
_cell.angle_alpha   90.00
_cell.angle_beta   90.00
_cell.angle_gamma   90.00
#
_symmetry.space_group_name_H-M   'P 1'
#
loop_
_entity.id
_entity.type
_entity.pdbx_description
1 polymer ?
#
loop_
_entity_poly.entity_id
_entity_poly.type
_entity_poly.pdbx_seq_one_letter_code
_entity_poly.pdbx_strand_id
1 'polypeptide(L)'
;MDFWKGAIEETETLKNCAWQNWMMRLESDWEQFNASMNIRKDEWLKEAEAEWDEWIKSIKNKWMNCNEYMDIEIKSDILSKSSTWNETQWKEWIHTEGKQLMVADFENWIKEKESLLDLRLISEWVQWKNDKIMTWLMSDWKSEENNYWSHWENDKWTKWFNISEWKRWLKWKERVAREGQQWMNWIQLKENVYISGEGYKWSEWKKEKKIVFEKCTKSLIDEWINNKKWMLLTEKSNKTDSQE
;
A
#
# COMPACT_ATOMS: atom_id res chain seq x y z
N MET A 1 -6.58 -44.00 -24.51
CA MET A 1 -5.75 -43.16 -25.40
C MET A 1 -5.16 -42.11 -24.48
N ASP A 2 -3.87 -42.19 -24.17
CA ASP A 2 -3.27 -41.39 -23.10
C ASP A 2 -3.16 -39.93 -23.57
N PHE A 3 -4.06 -39.07 -23.10
CA PHE A 3 -4.14 -37.64 -23.45
C PHE A 3 -2.77 -36.94 -23.32
N TRP A 4 -1.99 -37.34 -22.30
CA TRP A 4 -0.69 -36.77 -21.94
C TRP A 4 0.45 -37.02 -22.94
N LYS A 5 0.32 -37.99 -23.87
CA LYS A 5 1.41 -38.31 -24.82
C LYS A 5 1.65 -37.19 -25.84
N GLY A 6 0.59 -36.52 -26.31
CA GLY A 6 0.70 -35.44 -27.29
C GLY A 6 1.48 -34.23 -26.76
N ALA A 7 1.22 -33.83 -25.50
CA ALA A 7 1.91 -32.70 -24.85
C ALA A 7 3.41 -32.98 -24.60
N ILE A 8 3.80 -34.23 -24.36
CA ILE A 8 5.19 -34.64 -24.21
C ILE A 8 5.92 -34.69 -25.57
N GLU A 9 5.19 -35.03 -26.64
CA GLU A 9 5.70 -35.15 -28.00
C GLU A 9 5.93 -33.80 -28.70
N GLU A 10 5.37 -32.71 -28.19
CA GLU A 10 5.70 -31.36 -28.66
C GLU A 10 7.21 -31.08 -28.54
N THR A 11 7.79 -30.61 -29.65
CA THR A 11 9.22 -30.30 -29.69
C THR A 11 9.58 -29.16 -28.74
N GLU A 12 10.77 -29.24 -28.14
CA GLU A 12 11.33 -28.17 -27.29
C GLU A 12 11.32 -26.79 -27.97
N THR A 13 11.49 -26.75 -29.28
CA THR A 13 11.42 -25.53 -30.07
C THR A 13 10.03 -24.89 -30.00
N LEU A 14 8.96 -25.67 -30.16
CA LEU A 14 7.58 -25.16 -30.09
C LEU A 14 7.26 -24.63 -28.68
N LYS A 15 7.67 -25.35 -27.64
CA LYS A 15 7.50 -24.94 -26.24
C LYS A 15 8.20 -23.63 -25.94
N ASN A 16 9.43 -23.46 -26.45
CA ASN A 16 10.17 -22.20 -26.35
C ASN A 16 9.47 -21.07 -27.12
N CYS A 17 8.97 -21.32 -28.33
CA CYS A 17 8.20 -20.32 -29.09
C CYS A 17 6.92 -19.92 -28.36
N ALA A 18 6.21 -20.86 -27.74
CA ALA A 18 5.01 -20.58 -26.95
C ALA A 18 5.33 -19.65 -25.77
N TRP A 19 6.42 -19.90 -25.06
CA TRP A 19 6.86 -19.03 -23.96
C TRP A 19 7.24 -17.63 -24.45
N GLN A 20 8.00 -17.51 -25.54
CA GLN A 20 8.36 -16.19 -26.09
C GLN A 20 7.11 -15.42 -26.56
N ASN A 21 6.17 -16.10 -27.19
CA ASN A 21 4.89 -15.51 -27.58
C ASN A 21 4.08 -15.03 -26.38
N TRP A 22 4.06 -15.81 -25.29
CA TRP A 22 3.42 -15.42 -24.04
C TRP A 22 4.10 -14.20 -23.41
N MET A 23 5.44 -14.17 -23.34
CA MET A 23 6.21 -13.01 -22.85
C MET A 23 5.97 -11.74 -23.68
N MET A 24 5.84 -11.84 -25.00
CA MET A 24 5.51 -10.69 -25.86
C MET A 24 4.11 -10.14 -25.58
N ARG A 25 3.11 -11.02 -25.39
CA ARG A 25 1.74 -10.59 -25.04
C ARG A 25 1.69 -9.97 -23.64
N LEU A 26 2.43 -10.57 -22.69
CA LEU A 26 2.57 -10.07 -21.33
C LEU A 26 3.08 -8.62 -21.30
N GLU A 27 4.00 -8.25 -22.19
CA GLU A 27 4.50 -6.89 -22.29
C GLU A 27 3.39 -5.89 -22.66
N SER A 28 2.59 -6.22 -23.68
CA SER A 28 1.42 -5.40 -24.05
C SER A 28 0.37 -5.34 -22.95
N ASP A 29 0.14 -6.45 -22.25
CA ASP A 29 -0.79 -6.49 -21.12
C ASP A 29 -0.29 -5.62 -19.95
N TRP A 30 1.02 -5.59 -19.73
CA TRP A 30 1.65 -4.76 -18.70
C TRP A 30 1.51 -3.28 -19.01
N GLU A 31 1.69 -2.86 -20.27
CA GLU A 31 1.50 -1.46 -20.66
C GLU A 31 0.07 -0.98 -20.39
N GLN A 32 -0.93 -1.81 -20.75
CA GLN A 32 -2.35 -1.51 -20.49
C GLN A 32 -2.64 -1.45 -18.98
N PHE A 33 -2.12 -2.41 -18.22
CA PHE A 33 -2.25 -2.42 -16.77
C PHE A 33 -1.61 -1.16 -16.15
N ASN A 34 -0.38 -0.83 -16.53
CA ASN A 34 0.34 0.33 -16.03
C ASN A 34 -0.40 1.65 -16.34
N ALA A 35 -0.95 1.79 -17.55
CA ALA A 35 -1.80 2.93 -17.90
C ALA A 35 -3.04 3.02 -17.02
N SER A 36 -3.74 1.89 -16.79
CA SER A 36 -4.91 1.85 -15.90
C SER A 36 -4.56 2.20 -14.45
N MET A 37 -3.38 1.81 -13.99
CA MET A 37 -2.90 2.11 -12.64
C MET A 37 -2.57 3.59 -12.46
N ASN A 38 -2.07 4.26 -13.49
CA ASN A 38 -1.87 5.71 -13.44
C ASN A 38 -3.21 6.46 -13.30
N ILE A 39 -4.26 6.00 -13.96
CA ILE A 39 -5.61 6.56 -13.81
C ILE A 39 -6.11 6.35 -12.37
N ARG A 40 -5.97 5.13 -11.82
CA ARG A 40 -6.37 4.84 -10.43
C ARG A 40 -5.58 5.65 -9.40
N LYS A 41 -4.27 5.84 -9.61
CA LYS A 41 -3.44 6.72 -8.75
C LYS A 41 -4.00 8.15 -8.73
N ASP A 42 -4.44 8.67 -9.87
CA ASP A 42 -5.07 9.99 -9.96
C ASP A 42 -6.45 10.02 -9.28
N GLU A 43 -7.24 8.95 -9.36
CA GLU A 43 -8.52 8.82 -8.65
C GLU A 43 -8.33 8.80 -7.13
N TRP A 44 -7.38 8.00 -6.62
CA TRP A 44 -7.09 7.95 -5.20
C TRP A 44 -6.53 9.27 -4.66
N LEU A 45 -5.80 10.02 -5.47
CA LEU A 45 -5.37 11.38 -5.09
C LEU A 45 -6.57 12.32 -4.95
N LYS A 46 -7.59 12.21 -5.81
CA LYS A 46 -8.83 12.97 -5.68
C LYS A 46 -9.65 12.55 -4.46
N GLU A 47 -9.68 11.26 -4.13
CA GLU A 47 -10.29 10.76 -2.89
C GLU A 47 -9.60 11.39 -1.67
N ALA A 48 -8.27 11.35 -1.62
CA ALA A 48 -7.50 11.97 -0.54
C ALA A 48 -7.70 13.49 -0.45
N GLU A 49 -7.88 14.18 -1.59
CA GLU A 49 -8.22 15.60 -1.63
C GLU A 49 -9.60 15.89 -1.01
N ALA A 50 -10.62 15.07 -1.32
CA ALA A 50 -11.94 15.22 -0.74
C ALA A 50 -11.92 14.98 0.77
N GLU A 51 -11.21 13.94 1.21
CA GLU A 51 -11.05 13.62 2.64
C GLU A 51 -10.24 14.68 3.40
N TRP A 52 -9.28 15.35 2.74
CA TRP A 52 -8.49 16.42 3.34
C TRP A 52 -9.36 17.56 3.86
N ASP A 53 -10.34 17.99 3.06
CA ASP A 53 -11.22 19.11 3.43
C ASP A 53 -12.09 18.79 4.65
N GLU A 54 -12.57 17.56 4.75
CA GLU A 54 -13.32 17.07 5.90
C GLU A 54 -12.40 16.93 7.13
N TRP A 55 -11.20 16.40 6.94
CA TRP A 55 -10.21 16.23 7.99
C TRP A 55 -9.75 17.58 8.58
N ILE A 56 -9.48 18.60 7.75
CA ILE A 56 -9.13 19.93 8.26
C ILE A 56 -10.26 20.53 9.10
N LYS A 57 -11.53 20.36 8.67
CA LYS A 57 -12.69 20.81 9.44
C LYS A 57 -12.78 20.07 10.78
N SER A 58 -12.53 18.76 10.79
CA SER A 58 -12.59 17.96 12.01
C SER A 58 -11.48 18.37 13.00
N ILE A 59 -10.27 18.65 12.52
CA ILE A 59 -9.16 19.17 13.35
C ILE A 59 -9.54 20.54 13.94
N LYS A 60 -10.02 21.48 13.12
CA LYS A 60 -10.47 22.78 13.65
C LYS A 60 -11.55 22.60 14.71
N ASN A 61 -12.53 21.74 14.47
CA ASN A 61 -13.60 21.47 15.41
C ASN A 61 -13.08 20.86 16.72
N LYS A 62 -12.19 19.85 16.65
CA LYS A 62 -11.54 19.20 17.80
C LYS A 62 -10.86 20.21 18.71
N TRP A 63 -10.11 21.15 18.13
CA TRP A 63 -9.36 22.16 18.87
C TRP A 63 -10.19 23.37 19.28
N MET A 64 -11.29 23.68 18.60
CA MET A 64 -12.18 24.80 19.01
C MET A 64 -13.22 24.40 20.05
N ASN A 65 -13.53 23.10 20.11
CA ASN A 65 -14.47 22.47 21.04
C ASN A 65 -13.72 21.46 21.92
N CYS A 66 -12.57 21.87 22.48
CA CYS A 66 -11.56 21.13 23.27
C CYS A 66 -12.06 20.15 24.36
N ASN A 67 -13.36 20.00 24.58
CA ASN A 67 -13.96 19.21 25.63
C ASN A 67 -14.63 17.91 25.15
N GLU A 68 -15.22 17.90 23.96
CA GLU A 68 -16.03 16.76 23.47
C GLU A 68 -15.26 15.78 22.58
N TYR A 69 -14.23 16.25 21.88
CA TYR A 69 -13.53 15.49 20.84
C TYR A 69 -12.02 15.33 21.09
N MET A 70 -11.52 15.83 22.22
CA MET A 70 -10.12 15.69 22.61
C MET A 70 -9.94 14.34 23.32
N ASP A 71 -8.85 13.64 23.00
CA ASP A 71 -8.49 12.38 23.64
C ASP A 71 -8.43 12.55 25.17
N ILE A 72 -9.00 11.59 25.90
CA ILE A 72 -9.08 11.61 27.37
C ILE A 72 -7.67 11.66 27.98
N GLU A 73 -6.70 10.94 27.41
CA GLU A 73 -5.33 10.91 27.91
C GLU A 73 -4.65 12.27 27.71
N ILE A 74 -4.76 12.84 26.51
CA ILE A 74 -4.23 14.18 26.21
C ILE A 74 -4.87 15.23 27.11
N LYS A 75 -6.19 15.15 27.32
CA LYS A 75 -6.93 16.07 28.18
C LYS A 75 -6.50 15.95 29.64
N SER A 76 -6.32 14.73 30.15
CA SER A 76 -5.85 14.47 31.51
C SER A 76 -4.44 15.04 31.74
N ASP A 77 -3.53 14.79 30.79
CA ASP A 77 -2.16 15.30 30.83
C ASP A 77 -2.12 16.82 30.84
N ILE A 78 -2.92 17.48 30.00
CA ILE A 78 -3.04 18.95 29.98
C ILE A 78 -3.54 19.44 31.34
N LEU A 79 -4.66 18.90 31.84
CA LEU A 79 -5.29 19.36 33.08
C LEU A 79 -4.39 19.17 34.30
N SER A 80 -3.63 18.07 34.36
CA SER A 80 -2.69 17.81 35.45
C SER A 80 -1.59 18.87 35.55
N LYS A 81 -1.14 19.40 34.41
CA LYS A 81 -0.10 20.43 34.34
C LYS A 81 -0.68 21.84 34.46
N SER A 82 -1.91 22.05 34.02
CA SER A 82 -2.48 23.39 33.78
C SER A 82 -3.38 23.95 34.89
N SER A 83 -3.53 23.24 36.02
CA SER A 83 -4.44 23.61 37.11
C SER A 83 -4.20 25.01 37.70
N THR A 84 -2.96 25.53 37.61
CA THR A 84 -2.56 26.85 38.13
C THR A 84 -2.13 27.83 37.03
N TRP A 85 -2.32 27.46 35.76
CA TRP A 85 -1.80 28.26 34.66
C TRP A 85 -2.51 29.60 34.49
N ASN A 86 -1.71 30.65 34.34
CA ASN A 86 -2.18 31.95 33.90
C ASN A 86 -2.29 32.03 32.37
N GLU A 87 -2.85 33.13 31.87
CA GLU A 87 -3.05 33.34 30.43
C GLU A 87 -1.74 33.28 29.61
N THR A 88 -0.62 33.74 30.17
CA THR A 88 0.69 33.69 29.49
C THR A 88 1.15 32.24 29.31
N GLN A 89 1.01 31.41 30.34
CA GLN A 89 1.38 29.99 30.29
C GLN A 89 0.52 29.22 29.28
N TRP A 90 -0.79 29.51 29.20
CA TRP A 90 -1.66 28.93 28.18
C TRP A 90 -1.25 29.31 26.75
N LYS A 91 -0.87 30.57 26.53
CA LYS A 91 -0.36 31.04 25.23
C LYS A 91 0.95 30.35 24.85
N GLU A 92 1.88 30.22 25.80
CA GLU A 92 3.15 29.54 25.57
C GLU A 92 2.95 28.06 25.23
N TRP A 93 2.06 27.38 25.95
CA TRP A 93 1.75 25.97 25.72
C TRP A 93 1.15 25.72 24.32
N ILE A 94 0.15 26.49 23.90
CA ILE A 94 -0.49 26.26 22.59
C ILE A 94 0.47 26.54 21.43
N HIS A 95 1.43 27.47 21.61
CA HIS A 95 2.48 27.72 20.61
C HIS A 95 3.56 26.62 20.56
N THR A 96 3.68 25.80 21.61
CA THR A 96 4.69 24.75 21.76
C THR A 96 4.07 23.36 21.70
N GLU A 97 3.75 22.76 22.85
CA GLU A 97 3.18 21.42 22.99
C GLU A 97 1.86 21.26 22.22
N GLY A 98 0.94 22.23 22.33
CA GLY A 98 -0.34 22.16 21.61
C GLY A 98 -0.15 22.13 20.09
N LYS A 99 0.78 22.94 19.57
CA LYS A 99 1.17 22.90 18.16
C LYS A 99 1.82 21.57 17.77
N GLN A 100 2.66 20.99 18.62
CA GLN A 100 3.27 19.68 18.37
C GLN A 100 2.21 18.58 18.27
N LEU A 101 1.19 18.60 19.12
CA LEU A 101 0.06 17.67 19.03
C LEU A 101 -0.71 17.82 17.71
N MET A 102 -0.95 19.05 17.26
CA MET A 102 -1.57 19.29 15.94
C MET A 102 -0.71 18.75 14.80
N VAL A 103 0.62 18.95 14.85
CA VAL A 103 1.55 18.41 13.85
C VAL A 103 1.55 16.88 13.86
N ALA A 104 1.51 16.26 15.04
CA ALA A 104 1.42 14.80 15.16
C ALA A 104 0.11 14.25 14.57
N ASP A 105 -1.02 14.91 14.80
CA ASP A 105 -2.30 14.55 14.16
C ASP A 105 -2.18 14.56 12.63
N PHE A 106 -1.54 15.59 12.05
CA PHE A 106 -1.30 15.69 10.61
C PHE A 106 -0.37 14.60 10.09
N GLU A 107 0.76 14.35 10.74
CA GLU A 107 1.73 13.35 10.32
C GLU A 107 1.14 11.94 10.37
N ASN A 108 0.36 11.64 11.41
CA ASN A 108 -0.36 10.37 11.54
C ASN A 108 -1.37 10.18 10.41
N TRP A 109 -2.19 11.21 10.12
CA TRP A 109 -3.17 11.14 9.04
C TRP A 109 -2.51 10.93 7.66
N ILE A 110 -1.46 11.70 7.36
CA ILE A 110 -0.70 11.54 6.11
C ILE A 110 -0.11 10.13 5.99
N LYS A 111 0.48 9.61 7.08
CA LYS A 111 1.08 8.27 7.11
C LYS A 111 0.03 7.18 6.90
N GLU A 112 -1.16 7.33 7.49
CA GLU A 112 -2.28 6.41 7.27
C GLU A 112 -2.69 6.38 5.80
N LYS A 113 -2.87 7.55 5.17
CA LYS A 113 -3.23 7.64 3.75
C LYS A 113 -2.16 7.06 2.84
N GLU A 114 -0.89 7.36 3.11
CA GLU A 114 0.25 6.80 2.38
C GLU A 114 0.29 5.27 2.48
N SER A 115 0.09 4.72 3.68
CA SER A 115 0.05 3.27 3.90
C SER A 115 -1.12 2.60 3.17
N LEU A 116 -2.28 3.23 3.13
CA LEU A 116 -3.45 2.73 2.38
C LEU A 116 -3.21 2.71 0.88
N LEU A 117 -2.58 3.76 0.33
CA LEU A 117 -2.21 3.83 -1.07
C LEU A 117 -1.19 2.75 -1.44
N ASP A 118 -0.14 2.58 -0.64
CA ASP A 118 0.88 1.56 -0.85
C ASP A 118 0.28 0.15 -0.82
N LEU A 119 -0.62 -0.11 0.14
CA LEU A 119 -1.31 -1.39 0.24
C LEU A 119 -2.18 -1.68 -0.99
N ARG A 120 -2.94 -0.68 -1.47
CA ARG A 120 -3.73 -0.80 -2.71
C ARG A 120 -2.82 -1.07 -3.92
N LEU A 121 -1.72 -0.34 -4.06
CA LEU A 121 -0.76 -0.51 -5.15
C LEU A 121 -0.14 -1.92 -5.17
N ILE A 122 0.32 -2.39 -4.02
CA ILE A 122 0.92 -3.72 -3.88
C ILE A 122 -0.13 -4.80 -4.15
N SER A 123 -1.34 -4.64 -3.63
CA SER A 123 -2.42 -5.62 -3.84
C SER A 123 -2.78 -5.78 -5.31
N GLU A 124 -3.00 -4.69 -6.04
CA GLU A 124 -3.33 -4.72 -7.47
C GLU A 124 -2.20 -5.37 -8.28
N TRP A 125 -0.95 -5.04 -7.97
CA TRP A 125 0.20 -5.63 -8.64
C TRP A 125 0.35 -7.12 -8.36
N VAL A 126 0.23 -7.54 -7.10
CA VAL A 126 0.29 -8.95 -6.70
C VAL A 126 -0.81 -9.76 -7.37
N GLN A 127 -2.03 -9.24 -7.36
CA GLN A 127 -3.15 -9.88 -8.04
C GLN A 127 -2.87 -10.02 -9.54
N TRP A 128 -2.51 -8.92 -10.21
CA TRP A 128 -2.26 -8.93 -11.64
C TRP A 128 -1.14 -9.90 -12.05
N LYS A 129 0.01 -9.88 -11.36
CA LYS A 129 1.13 -10.78 -11.70
C LYS A 129 0.79 -12.25 -11.46
N ASN A 130 0.03 -12.54 -10.40
CA ASN A 130 -0.43 -13.90 -10.10
C ASN A 130 -1.41 -14.38 -11.16
N ASP A 131 -2.39 -13.56 -11.55
CA ASP A 131 -3.34 -13.88 -12.60
C ASP A 131 -2.60 -14.17 -13.92
N LYS A 132 -1.62 -13.33 -14.29
CA LYS A 132 -0.85 -13.53 -15.52
C LYS A 132 -0.05 -14.83 -15.49
N ILE A 133 0.76 -15.10 -14.47
CA ILE A 133 1.54 -16.35 -14.45
C ILE A 133 0.64 -17.59 -14.38
N MET A 134 -0.52 -17.50 -13.74
CA MET A 134 -1.50 -18.58 -13.73
C MET A 134 -2.04 -18.88 -15.13
N THR A 135 -2.25 -17.89 -16.00
CA THR A 135 -2.64 -18.17 -17.40
C THR A 135 -1.60 -19.00 -18.16
N TRP A 136 -0.31 -18.82 -17.86
CA TRP A 136 0.75 -19.63 -18.45
C TRP A 136 0.76 -21.06 -17.88
N LEU A 137 0.75 -21.16 -16.54
CA LEU A 137 0.82 -22.45 -15.84
C LEU A 137 -0.38 -23.34 -16.14
N MET A 138 -1.56 -22.74 -16.35
CA MET A 138 -2.80 -23.44 -16.65
C MET A 138 -3.04 -23.68 -18.13
N SER A 139 -2.11 -23.30 -19.02
CA SER A 139 -2.25 -23.65 -20.44
C SER A 139 -2.25 -25.17 -20.63
N ASP A 140 -3.11 -25.65 -21.53
CA ASP A 140 -3.47 -27.07 -21.65
C ASP A 140 -2.25 -28.00 -21.66
N TRP A 141 -1.33 -27.81 -22.62
CA TRP A 141 -0.13 -28.64 -22.75
C TRP A 141 0.84 -28.49 -21.57
N LYS A 142 0.95 -27.29 -20.97
CA LYS A 142 1.91 -26.99 -19.89
C LYS A 142 1.47 -27.60 -18.58
N SER A 143 0.19 -27.46 -18.24
CA SER A 143 -0.43 -28.10 -17.08
C SER A 143 -0.30 -29.61 -17.19
N GLU A 144 -0.57 -30.16 -18.38
CA GLU A 144 -0.46 -31.58 -18.64
C GLU A 144 0.96 -32.12 -18.45
N GLU A 145 1.94 -31.47 -19.07
CA GLU A 145 3.34 -31.84 -18.97
C GLU A 145 3.87 -31.71 -17.53
N ASN A 146 3.53 -30.62 -16.83
CA ASN A 146 3.92 -30.43 -15.44
C ASN A 146 3.34 -31.53 -14.54
N ASN A 147 2.06 -31.87 -14.71
CA ASN A 147 1.43 -32.96 -13.96
C ASN A 147 2.14 -34.28 -14.22
N TYR A 148 2.46 -34.61 -15.47
CA TYR A 148 3.19 -35.83 -15.82
C TYR A 148 4.55 -35.91 -15.09
N TRP A 149 5.37 -34.87 -15.20
CA TRP A 149 6.71 -34.88 -14.59
C TRP A 149 6.66 -34.85 -13.05
N SER A 150 5.69 -34.16 -12.45
CA SER A 150 5.48 -34.21 -11.00
C SER A 150 5.11 -35.62 -10.52
N HIS A 151 4.27 -36.36 -11.25
CA HIS A 151 3.98 -37.76 -10.93
C HIS A 151 5.23 -38.63 -11.11
N TRP A 152 5.98 -38.44 -12.20
CA TRP A 152 7.22 -39.16 -12.46
C TRP A 152 8.28 -38.92 -11.38
N GLU A 153 8.40 -37.71 -10.85
CA GLU A 153 9.31 -37.37 -9.73
C GLU A 153 8.93 -38.06 -8.42
N ASN A 154 7.63 -38.27 -8.19
CA ASN A 154 7.11 -38.89 -6.98
C ASN A 154 7.17 -40.43 -7.01
N ASP A 155 7.27 -41.02 -8.20
CA ASP A 155 7.45 -42.46 -8.35
C ASP A 155 8.91 -42.88 -8.10
N LYS A 156 9.11 -43.84 -7.19
CA LYS A 156 10.44 -44.32 -6.76
C LYS A 156 11.03 -45.34 -7.75
N TRP A 157 10.21 -45.99 -8.57
CA TRP A 157 10.62 -47.13 -9.40
C TRP A 157 10.94 -46.75 -10.85
N THR A 158 10.29 -45.72 -11.38
CA THR A 158 10.46 -45.20 -12.75
C THR A 158 11.85 -44.63 -13.02
N LYS A 159 12.56 -44.18 -11.98
CA LYS A 159 13.88 -43.53 -12.08
C LYS A 159 15.03 -44.46 -12.45
N TRP A 160 14.88 -45.77 -12.22
CA TRP A 160 15.97 -46.75 -12.35
C TRP A 160 16.12 -47.34 -13.76
N PHE A 161 15.10 -47.23 -14.62
CA PHE A 161 15.02 -48.08 -15.82
C PHE A 161 14.86 -47.32 -17.15
N ASN A 162 14.80 -45.98 -17.17
CA ASN A 162 14.51 -45.25 -18.41
C ASN A 162 15.39 -43.99 -18.64
N ILE A 163 16.53 -44.20 -19.29
CA ILE A 163 17.48 -43.13 -19.69
C ILE A 163 16.81 -42.09 -20.61
N SER A 164 15.88 -42.51 -21.47
CA SER A 164 15.23 -41.59 -22.41
C SER A 164 14.26 -40.63 -21.71
N GLU A 165 13.49 -41.13 -20.75
CA GLU A 165 12.61 -40.31 -19.91
C GLU A 165 13.42 -39.41 -18.98
N TRP A 166 14.53 -39.88 -18.42
CA TRP A 166 15.44 -39.04 -17.63
C TRP A 166 15.97 -37.83 -18.44
N LYS A 167 16.36 -38.04 -19.71
CA LYS A 167 16.79 -36.94 -20.59
C LYS A 167 15.68 -35.94 -20.89
N ARG A 168 14.43 -36.41 -21.07
CA ARG A 168 13.26 -35.55 -21.29
C ARG A 168 12.89 -34.76 -20.03
N TRP A 169 12.94 -35.42 -18.87
CA TRP A 169 12.77 -34.79 -17.57
C TRP A 169 13.80 -33.68 -17.34
N LEU A 170 15.08 -33.93 -17.65
CA LEU A 170 16.14 -32.93 -17.50
C LEU A 170 15.86 -31.70 -18.37
N LYS A 171 15.44 -31.88 -19.63
CA LYS A 171 15.04 -30.78 -20.51
C LYS A 171 13.85 -29.98 -19.97
N TRP A 172 12.84 -30.67 -19.44
CA TRP A 172 11.70 -30.02 -18.78
C TRP A 172 12.16 -29.20 -17.57
N LYS A 173 13.00 -29.76 -16.69
CA LYS A 173 13.57 -29.06 -15.53
C LYS A 173 14.33 -27.80 -15.94
N GLU A 174 15.23 -27.92 -16.92
CA GLU A 174 16.01 -26.80 -17.45
C GLU A 174 15.10 -25.70 -18.03
N ARG A 175 14.03 -26.10 -18.74
CA ARG A 175 13.04 -25.15 -19.28
C ARG A 175 12.27 -24.44 -18.17
N VAL A 176 11.71 -25.16 -17.20
CA VAL A 176 10.97 -24.57 -16.08
C VAL A 176 11.86 -23.60 -15.29
N ALA A 177 13.12 -23.97 -15.03
CA ALA A 177 14.06 -23.08 -14.35
C ALA A 177 14.35 -21.81 -15.16
N ARG A 178 14.56 -21.93 -16.47
CA ARG A 178 14.80 -20.79 -17.37
C ARG A 178 13.58 -19.86 -17.44
N GLU A 179 12.38 -20.41 -17.63
CA GLU A 179 11.12 -19.65 -17.65
C GLU A 179 10.93 -18.90 -16.32
N GLY A 180 11.14 -19.59 -15.19
CA GLY A 180 11.07 -18.99 -13.86
C GLY A 180 12.05 -17.83 -13.68
N GLN A 181 13.30 -17.99 -14.13
CA GLN A 181 14.29 -16.91 -14.06
C GLN A 181 13.90 -15.72 -14.94
N GLN A 182 13.41 -15.97 -16.16
CA GLN A 182 12.97 -14.92 -17.08
C GLN A 182 11.78 -14.15 -16.52
N TRP A 183 10.80 -14.86 -15.94
CA TRP A 183 9.66 -14.26 -15.24
C TRP A 183 10.09 -13.39 -14.06
N MET A 184 10.96 -13.90 -13.19
CA MET A 184 11.43 -13.14 -12.02
C MET A 184 12.21 -11.88 -12.42
N ASN A 185 13.09 -11.99 -13.41
CA ASN A 185 13.83 -10.84 -13.94
C ASN A 185 12.85 -9.80 -14.51
N TRP A 186 11.86 -10.26 -15.28
CA TRP A 186 10.85 -9.38 -15.86
C TRP A 186 10.03 -8.68 -14.75
N ILE A 187 9.55 -9.41 -13.73
CA ILE A 187 8.86 -8.82 -12.57
C ILE A 187 9.71 -7.72 -11.94
N GLN A 188 10.97 -8.00 -11.61
CA GLN A 188 11.82 -7.04 -10.90
C GLN A 188 12.01 -5.75 -11.70
N LEU A 189 12.19 -5.85 -13.01
CA LEU A 189 12.30 -4.68 -13.89
C LEU A 189 11.01 -3.87 -13.88
N LYS A 190 9.85 -4.53 -13.92
CA LYS A 190 8.54 -3.86 -13.95
C LYS A 190 8.10 -3.32 -12.59
N GLU A 191 8.38 -4.03 -11.49
CA GLU A 191 8.12 -3.58 -10.11
C GLU A 191 8.82 -2.27 -9.83
N ASN A 192 10.08 -2.14 -10.25
CA ASN A 192 10.82 -0.89 -10.12
C ASN A 192 10.08 0.24 -10.88
N VAL A 193 9.72 0.06 -12.15
CA VAL A 193 8.98 1.11 -12.88
C VAL A 193 7.62 1.42 -12.25
N TYR A 194 6.92 0.42 -11.72
CA TYR A 194 5.59 0.56 -11.15
C TYR A 194 5.59 1.27 -9.78
N ILE A 195 6.54 0.93 -8.91
CA ILE A 195 6.70 1.44 -7.55
C ILE A 195 7.54 2.73 -7.54
N SER A 196 8.65 2.75 -8.27
CA SER A 196 9.61 3.87 -8.33
C SER A 196 9.33 4.84 -9.47
N GLY A 197 8.25 4.65 -10.23
CA GLY A 197 7.89 5.49 -11.37
C GLY A 197 7.93 6.97 -11.00
N GLU A 198 8.75 7.73 -11.73
CA GLU A 198 8.84 9.19 -11.64
C GLU A 198 7.43 9.80 -11.74
N GLY A 199 7.10 10.68 -10.80
CA GLY A 199 5.81 11.39 -10.82
C GLY A 199 4.75 10.81 -9.90
N TYR A 200 5.12 10.22 -8.76
CA TYR A 200 4.17 10.01 -7.68
C TYR A 200 3.70 11.39 -7.15
N LYS A 201 2.65 11.91 -7.78
CA LYS A 201 1.97 13.19 -7.48
C LYS A 201 1.64 13.34 -6.00
N TRP A 202 1.49 12.22 -5.29
CA TRP A 202 1.36 12.17 -3.84
C TRP A 202 2.47 12.91 -3.09
N SER A 203 3.73 12.79 -3.53
CA SER A 203 4.86 13.44 -2.85
C SER A 203 4.81 14.96 -2.96
N GLU A 204 4.33 15.48 -4.09
CA GLU A 204 4.08 16.91 -4.32
C GLU A 204 2.86 17.36 -3.53
N TRP A 205 1.75 16.62 -3.63
CA TRP A 205 0.53 16.85 -2.87
C TRP A 205 0.79 16.92 -1.36
N LYS A 206 1.57 15.99 -0.79
CA LYS A 206 1.95 15.98 0.63
C LYS A 206 2.70 17.25 1.04
N LYS A 207 3.59 17.76 0.18
CA LYS A 207 4.31 19.02 0.42
C LYS A 207 3.35 20.20 0.40
N GLU A 208 2.43 20.26 -0.58
CA GLU A 208 1.41 21.28 -0.66
C GLU A 208 0.49 21.28 0.57
N LYS A 209 0.01 20.11 0.98
CA LYS A 209 -0.84 19.95 2.16
C LYS A 209 -0.14 20.34 3.44
N LYS A 210 1.15 20.05 3.58
CA LYS A 210 1.94 20.54 4.72
C LYS A 210 1.95 22.07 4.81
N ILE A 211 2.12 22.77 3.69
CA ILE A 211 2.10 24.25 3.66
C ILE A 211 0.72 24.78 4.06
N VAL A 212 -0.35 24.19 3.51
CA VAL A 212 -1.73 24.56 3.85
C VAL A 212 -2.01 24.30 5.33
N PHE A 213 -1.54 23.17 5.86
CA PHE A 213 -1.66 22.81 7.27
C PHE A 213 -0.97 23.82 8.17
N GLU A 214 0.30 24.14 7.90
CA GLU A 214 1.07 25.09 8.69
C GLU A 214 0.40 26.47 8.77
N LYS A 215 -0.20 26.93 7.67
CA LYS A 215 -0.99 28.17 7.64
C LYS A 215 -2.27 28.04 8.46
N CYS A 216 -2.98 26.92 8.31
CA CYS A 216 -4.19 26.61 9.07
C CYS A 216 -3.92 26.56 10.58
N THR A 217 -2.86 25.89 11.01
CA THR A 217 -2.43 25.78 12.40
C THR A 217 -2.14 27.15 13.02
N LYS A 218 -1.41 28.03 12.31
CA LYS A 218 -1.16 29.40 12.81
C LYS A 218 -2.47 30.14 13.07
N SER A 219 -3.38 30.14 12.08
CA SER A 219 -4.69 30.79 12.23
C SER A 219 -5.52 30.18 13.35
N LEU A 220 -5.50 28.86 13.50
CA LEU A 220 -6.23 28.15 14.55
C LEU A 220 -5.69 28.50 15.94
N ILE A 221 -4.37 28.60 16.11
CA ILE A 221 -3.75 29.01 17.37
C ILE A 221 -4.16 30.44 17.72
N ASP A 222 -4.10 31.38 16.76
CA ASP A 222 -4.50 32.77 16.98
C ASP A 222 -5.99 32.86 17.40
N GLU A 223 -6.86 32.11 16.72
CA GLU A 223 -8.29 32.04 17.04
C GLU A 223 -8.55 31.40 18.41
N TRP A 224 -7.81 30.34 18.75
CA TRP A 224 -7.88 29.65 20.03
C TRP A 224 -7.49 30.58 21.18
N ILE A 225 -6.45 31.40 20.98
CA ILE A 225 -5.97 32.39 21.94
C ILE A 225 -7.00 33.52 22.13
N ASN A 226 -7.48 34.11 21.04
CA ASN A 226 -8.41 35.24 21.08
C ASN A 226 -9.72 34.88 21.78
N ASN A 227 -10.19 33.65 21.60
CA ASN A 227 -11.42 33.15 22.21
C ASN A 227 -11.20 32.51 23.60
N LYS A 228 -9.98 32.58 24.16
CA LYS A 228 -9.61 32.01 25.47
C LYS A 228 -10.11 30.58 25.67
N LYS A 229 -9.94 29.73 24.64
CA LYS A 229 -10.56 28.40 24.58
C LYS A 229 -10.15 27.46 25.71
N TRP A 230 -9.03 27.72 26.39
CA TRP A 230 -8.63 27.00 27.60
C TRP A 230 -9.65 27.08 28.74
N MET A 231 -10.49 28.13 28.81
CA MET A 231 -11.54 28.23 29.81
C MET A 231 -12.53 27.05 29.74
N LEU A 232 -12.81 26.56 28.52
CA LEU A 232 -13.67 25.38 28.30
C LEU A 232 -13.04 24.07 28.79
N LEU A 233 -11.71 24.01 28.88
CA LEU A 233 -10.98 22.87 29.44
C LEU A 233 -11.09 22.88 30.98
N THR A 234 -10.95 24.05 31.60
CA THR A 234 -10.97 24.21 33.07
C THR A 234 -12.37 24.25 33.70
N GLU A 235 -13.41 24.69 32.98
CA GLU A 235 -14.76 24.83 33.54
C GLU A 235 -15.49 23.49 33.79
N LYS A 236 -15.20 22.43 33.03
CA LYS A 236 -15.80 21.11 33.29
C LYS A 236 -15.05 20.30 34.35
N SER A 237 -13.74 20.48 34.57
CA SER A 237 -13.05 19.77 35.66
C SER A 237 -13.62 20.15 37.02
N ASN A 238 -13.88 21.45 37.23
CA ASN A 238 -14.50 21.95 38.46
C ASN A 238 -15.92 21.41 38.71
N LYS A 239 -16.63 20.95 37.67
CA LYS A 239 -17.96 20.30 37.80
C LYS A 239 -17.85 18.81 38.09
N THR A 240 -16.80 18.13 37.66
CA THR A 240 -16.56 16.72 38.00
C THR A 240 -16.05 16.58 39.43
N ASP A 241 -15.18 17.50 39.88
CA ASP A 241 -14.62 17.50 41.24
C ASP A 241 -15.62 17.95 42.33
N SER A 242 -16.79 18.47 41.95
CA SER A 242 -17.87 18.85 42.88
C SER A 242 -19.00 17.82 42.97
N GLN A 243 -18.80 16.62 42.40
CA GLN A 243 -19.70 15.47 42.52
C GLN A 243 -19.09 14.24 43.21
N GLU A 244 -17.86 14.36 43.75
CA GLU A 244 -17.26 13.41 44.70
C GLU A 244 -17.24 13.99 46.11
#